data_AF-A0A3D5DUG7-F1
#
_entry.id   AF-A0A3D5DUG7-F1
#
_cell.length_a   1.000
_cell.length_b   1.000
_cell.length_c   1.000
_cell.angle_alpha   90.00
_cell.angle_beta   90.00
_cell.angle_gamma   90.00
#
_symmetry.space_group_name_H-M   'P 1'
#
loop_
_entity.id
_entity.type
_entity.pdbx_description
1 polymer ?
#
loop_
_entity_poly.entity_id
_entity_poly.type
_entity_poly.pdbx_seq_one_letter_code
_entity_poly.pdbx_strand_id
1 'polypeptide(L)'
;MRLLAGLGARRGRSDLMTWRKSIPSPALWAVWLATRTVLYLLVTAPGTSGDVGIYQRWYACCLSHGSFPVADPMWQYPPGAALVFWLPGRLPGSYVDSFVFLAIGCDLAITLMLCSPARRGGSLAGAWYWVCGVPLLGVVTVTRFDMVPVALSVAALCLTSRGGARGALIGARAAVKVWPVTLLAGMAPGQWRRGLAATAVVLAAVCVTFPSATAGSSSTRTPAAWRSNRSRPRRS
;
A
#
# COMPACT_ATOMS: atom_id res chain seq x y z
N MET A 1 -5.94 -20.93 -72.01
CA MET A 1 -5.40 -22.18 -71.41
C MET A 1 -3.87 -22.10 -71.43
N ARG A 2 -3.22 -22.58 -70.35
CA ARG A 2 -1.79 -22.45 -69.92
C ARG A 2 -1.56 -21.27 -68.94
N LEU A 3 -1.63 -21.45 -67.61
CA LEU A 3 -0.65 -22.02 -66.64
C LEU A 3 0.71 -21.29 -66.62
N LEU A 4 0.97 -20.44 -65.59
CA LEU A 4 1.83 -20.76 -64.43
C LEU A 4 2.33 -19.52 -63.64
N ALA A 5 2.34 -19.69 -62.32
CA ALA A 5 3.36 -19.27 -61.36
C ALA A 5 3.64 -17.77 -61.13
N GLY A 6 3.03 -17.25 -60.05
CA GLY A 6 3.50 -16.09 -59.31
C GLY A 6 3.44 -16.36 -57.81
N LEU A 7 4.44 -17.06 -57.29
CA LEU A 7 4.68 -17.33 -55.88
C LEU A 7 4.80 -16.01 -55.10
N GLY A 8 3.69 -15.53 -54.54
CA GLY A 8 3.64 -14.46 -53.55
C GLY A 8 3.62 -14.99 -52.12
N ALA A 9 4.56 -15.87 -51.78
CA ALA A 9 4.78 -16.33 -50.42
C ALA A 9 5.31 -15.18 -49.52
N ARG A 10 4.42 -14.30 -49.06
CA ARG A 10 4.69 -13.29 -48.01
C ARG A 10 3.50 -13.09 -47.08
N ARG A 11 2.85 -14.18 -46.66
CA ARG A 11 1.84 -14.17 -45.59
C ARG A 11 2.24 -15.23 -44.58
N GLY A 12 2.58 -14.83 -43.35
CA GLY A 12 2.77 -15.77 -42.25
C GLY A 12 4.16 -15.84 -41.63
N ARG A 13 4.86 -14.71 -41.45
CA ARG A 13 6.01 -14.66 -40.52
C ARG A 13 5.98 -13.50 -39.52
N SER A 14 5.14 -12.49 -39.73
CA SER A 14 4.96 -11.36 -38.81
C SER A 14 3.97 -11.63 -37.68
N ASP A 15 3.03 -12.57 -37.85
CA ASP A 15 2.00 -12.86 -36.83
C ASP A 15 2.49 -13.79 -35.71
N LEU A 16 3.54 -14.57 -35.93
CA LEU A 16 4.11 -15.44 -34.88
C LEU A 16 4.99 -14.69 -33.88
N MET A 17 5.43 -13.48 -34.23
CA MET A 17 6.33 -12.66 -33.39
C MET A 17 5.57 -11.58 -32.60
N THR A 18 4.33 -11.27 -32.98
CA THR A 18 3.43 -10.35 -32.27
C THR A 18 2.62 -11.03 -31.17
N TRP A 19 2.54 -12.36 -31.16
CA TRP A 19 1.76 -13.13 -30.18
C TRP A 19 2.41 -13.30 -28.80
N ARG A 20 3.66 -12.85 -28.60
CA ARG A 20 4.37 -12.94 -27.30
C ARG A 20 4.22 -11.69 -26.41
N LYS A 21 3.13 -10.92 -26.57
CA LYS A 21 2.97 -9.57 -25.98
C LYS A 21 1.98 -9.39 -24.82
N SER A 22 1.48 -10.44 -24.15
CA SER A 22 0.43 -10.23 -23.12
C SER A 22 0.52 -11.03 -21.82
N ILE A 23 1.71 -11.48 -21.42
CA ILE A 23 1.94 -12.04 -20.08
C ILE A 23 3.04 -11.20 -19.40
N PRO A 24 2.88 -10.74 -18.15
CA PRO A 24 4.00 -10.15 -17.40
C PRO A 24 5.18 -11.12 -17.46
N SER A 25 6.35 -10.63 -17.86
CA SER A 25 7.51 -11.49 -18.14
C SER A 25 7.82 -12.35 -16.90
N PRO A 26 8.07 -13.67 -17.05
CA PRO A 26 8.48 -14.53 -15.94
C PRO A 26 9.65 -13.94 -15.14
N ALA A 27 10.54 -13.23 -15.83
CA ALA A 27 11.63 -12.46 -15.22
C ALA A 27 11.15 -11.41 -14.21
N LEU A 28 10.08 -10.66 -14.51
CA LEU A 28 9.55 -9.64 -13.59
C LEU A 28 9.10 -10.27 -12.28
N TRP A 29 8.36 -11.39 -12.36
CA TRP A 29 7.89 -12.10 -11.17
C TRP A 29 9.00 -12.81 -10.42
N ALA A 30 10.01 -13.35 -11.12
CA ALA A 30 11.19 -13.92 -10.49
C ALA A 30 11.97 -12.86 -9.70
N VAL A 31 12.20 -11.67 -10.29
CA VAL A 31 12.86 -10.55 -9.61
C VAL A 31 12.01 -10.04 -8.45
N TRP A 32 10.69 -9.89 -8.64
CA TRP A 32 9.77 -9.50 -7.57
C TRP A 32 9.86 -10.48 -6.40
N LEU A 33 9.71 -11.79 -6.65
CA LEU A 33 9.72 -12.80 -5.59
C LEU A 33 11.07 -12.85 -4.89
N ALA A 34 12.18 -12.82 -5.64
CA ALA A 34 13.52 -12.83 -5.06
C ALA A 34 13.74 -11.61 -4.16
N THR A 35 13.45 -10.41 -4.65
CA THR A 35 13.68 -9.17 -3.91
C THR A 35 12.78 -9.04 -2.68
N ARG A 36 11.51 -9.46 -2.74
CA ARG A 36 10.59 -9.41 -1.60
C ARG A 36 10.91 -10.47 -0.56
N THR A 37 11.37 -11.65 -0.99
CA THR A 37 11.89 -12.66 -0.08
C THR A 37 13.10 -12.12 0.69
N VAL A 38 14.04 -11.46 0.01
CA VAL A 38 15.20 -10.84 0.67
C VAL A 38 14.75 -9.77 1.67
N LEU A 39 13.84 -8.87 1.29
CA LEU A 39 13.31 -7.84 2.21
C LEU A 39 12.61 -8.46 3.43
N TYR A 40 11.82 -9.51 3.23
CA TYR A 40 11.16 -10.24 4.30
C TYR A 40 12.19 -10.80 5.29
N LEU A 41 13.17 -11.55 4.79
CA LEU A 41 14.22 -12.16 5.62
C LEU A 41 15.03 -11.11 6.40
N LEU A 42 15.31 -9.96 5.78
CA LEU A 42 16.02 -8.85 6.43
C LEU A 42 15.21 -8.23 7.57
N VAL A 43 13.88 -8.12 7.45
CA VAL A 43 13.01 -7.52 8.48
C VAL A 43 12.68 -8.47 9.62
N THR A 44 12.58 -9.76 9.33
CA THR A 44 12.36 -10.79 10.35
C THR A 44 13.62 -11.17 11.10
N ALA A 45 14.79 -10.65 10.68
CA ALA A 45 16.01 -10.77 11.44
C ALA A 45 15.88 -10.06 12.82
N PRO A 46 16.54 -10.57 13.88
CA PRO A 46 16.46 -9.95 15.20
C PRO A 46 16.91 -8.48 15.17
N GLY A 47 16.08 -7.58 15.73
CA GLY A 47 16.41 -6.17 15.92
C GLY A 47 16.20 -5.24 14.72
N THR A 48 15.65 -5.73 13.60
CA THR A 48 15.52 -4.94 12.35
C THR A 48 14.08 -4.50 12.04
N SER A 49 13.12 -4.75 12.93
CA SER A 49 11.69 -4.51 12.68
C SER A 49 11.30 -3.02 12.58
N GLY A 50 12.22 -2.09 12.85
CA GLY A 50 12.02 -0.65 12.66
C GLY A 50 10.77 -0.11 13.36
N ASP A 51 9.96 0.65 12.62
CA ASP A 51 8.72 1.26 13.12
C ASP A 51 7.63 0.23 13.46
N VAL A 52 7.73 -1.02 12.98
CA VAL A 52 6.71 -2.06 13.23
C VAL A 52 6.55 -2.34 14.71
N GLY A 53 7.63 -2.23 15.49
CA GLY A 53 7.58 -2.35 16.95
C GLY A 53 6.76 -1.24 17.62
N ILE A 54 6.73 -0.03 17.05
CA ILE A 54 5.85 1.06 17.53
C ILE A 54 4.38 0.69 17.23
N TYR A 55 4.09 0.23 16.02
CA TYR A 55 2.73 -0.16 15.62
C TYR A 55 2.19 -1.31 16.47
N GLN A 56 3.03 -2.30 16.77
CA GLN A 56 2.68 -3.41 17.67
C GLN A 56 2.32 -2.92 19.07
N ARG A 57 3.06 -1.93 19.60
CA ARG A 57 2.75 -1.33 20.91
C ARG A 57 1.43 -0.57 20.89
N TRP A 58 1.14 0.21 19.84
CA TRP A 58 -0.16 0.87 19.68
C TRP A 58 -1.30 -0.12 19.60
N TYR A 59 -1.11 -1.21 18.85
CA TYR A 59 -2.07 -2.31 18.81
C TYR A 59 -2.33 -2.85 20.21
N ALA A 60 -1.29 -3.30 20.90
CA ALA A 60 -1.41 -3.98 22.19
C ALA A 60 -1.95 -3.07 23.31
N CYS A 61 -1.55 -1.80 23.36
CA CYS A 61 -1.97 -0.89 24.43
C CYS A 61 -3.41 -0.42 24.27
N CYS A 62 -3.82 -0.17 23.03
CA CYS A 62 -4.87 0.80 22.77
C CYS A 62 -5.84 0.29 21.70
N LEU A 63 -5.36 0.01 20.49
CA LEU A 63 -6.24 -0.31 19.35
C LEU A 63 -6.95 -1.65 19.54
N SER A 64 -6.32 -2.64 20.17
CA SER A 64 -6.96 -3.93 20.52
C SER A 64 -8.16 -3.75 21.45
N HIS A 65 -8.16 -2.70 22.27
CA HIS A 65 -9.22 -2.33 23.21
C HIS A 65 -10.19 -1.28 22.65
N GLY A 66 -10.10 -0.95 21.36
CA GLY A 66 -11.00 0.02 20.72
C GLY A 66 -10.68 1.49 21.07
N SER A 67 -9.44 1.79 21.50
CA SER A 67 -9.01 3.15 21.84
C SER A 67 -7.78 3.58 21.04
N PHE A 68 -7.60 4.88 20.86
CA PHE A 68 -6.45 5.44 20.15
C PHE A 68 -5.29 5.74 21.11
N PRO A 69 -4.02 5.56 20.71
CA PRO A 69 -2.84 5.87 21.53
C PRO A 69 -2.56 7.39 21.57
N VAL A 70 -3.57 8.20 21.92
CA VAL A 70 -3.51 9.68 21.86
C VAL A 70 -2.48 10.31 22.80
N ALA A 71 -2.04 9.56 23.83
CA ALA A 71 -1.01 9.99 24.75
C ALA A 71 0.43 9.80 24.21
N ASP A 72 0.59 9.05 23.11
CA ASP A 72 1.89 8.86 22.46
C ASP A 72 2.12 10.01 21.45
N PRO A 73 3.16 10.84 21.62
CA PRO A 73 3.44 11.95 20.70
C PRO A 73 3.77 11.48 19.26
N MET A 74 4.10 10.20 19.07
CA MET A 74 4.32 9.63 17.74
C MET A 74 3.01 9.29 17.00
N TRP A 75 1.85 9.33 17.67
CA TRP A 75 0.55 9.17 17.04
C TRP A 75 0.11 10.48 16.38
N GLN A 76 0.34 10.60 15.07
CA GLN A 76 0.02 11.81 14.28
C GLN A 76 -0.76 11.47 13.00
N TYR A 77 -1.55 10.39 13.06
CA TYR A 77 -2.25 9.86 11.90
C TYR A 77 -3.76 10.05 12.02
N PRO A 78 -4.48 10.21 10.89
CA PRO A 78 -5.93 10.25 10.92
C PRO A 78 -6.52 8.89 11.35
N PRO A 79 -7.80 8.84 11.78
CA PRO A 79 -8.38 7.64 12.37
C PRO A 79 -8.35 6.39 11.46
N GLY A 80 -8.40 6.55 10.13
CA GLY A 80 -8.33 5.42 9.21
C GLY A 80 -6.99 4.66 9.25
N ALA A 81 -5.91 5.28 9.73
CA ALA A 81 -4.63 4.60 9.95
C ALA A 81 -4.73 3.51 11.03
N ALA A 82 -5.65 3.64 12.00
CA ALA A 82 -5.83 2.62 13.03
C ALA A 82 -6.17 1.25 12.45
N LEU A 83 -6.93 1.19 11.36
CA LEU A 83 -7.26 -0.08 10.71
C LEU A 83 -5.99 -0.80 10.21
N VAL A 84 -5.02 -0.05 9.70
CA VAL A 84 -3.75 -0.58 9.19
C VAL A 84 -2.91 -1.19 10.30
N PHE A 85 -2.92 -0.60 11.48
CA PHE A 85 -2.19 -1.11 12.65
C PHE A 85 -2.98 -2.16 13.43
N TRP A 86 -4.30 -2.15 13.33
CA TRP A 86 -5.14 -3.13 13.99
C TRP A 86 -5.18 -4.48 13.26
N LEU A 87 -5.22 -4.47 11.93
CA LEU A 87 -5.38 -5.66 11.11
C LEU A 87 -4.30 -6.73 11.36
N PRO A 88 -2.99 -6.41 11.41
CA PRO A 88 -1.94 -7.41 11.67
C PRO A 88 -2.10 -8.13 13.01
N GLY A 89 -2.64 -7.45 14.02
CA GLY A 89 -2.88 -8.05 15.33
C GLY A 89 -4.05 -9.04 15.38
N ARG A 90 -4.84 -9.13 14.30
CA ARG A 90 -5.93 -10.11 14.13
C ARG A 90 -5.56 -11.31 13.27
N LEU A 91 -4.37 -11.30 12.67
CA LEU A 91 -3.88 -12.39 11.84
C LEU A 91 -3.09 -13.38 12.70
N PRO A 92 -3.00 -14.67 12.28
CA PRO A 92 -2.20 -15.65 12.97
C PRO A 92 -0.70 -15.35 12.85
N GLY A 93 0.08 -15.73 13.86
CA GLY A 93 1.54 -15.56 13.89
C GLY A 93 1.97 -14.31 14.63
N SER A 94 3.20 -13.85 14.39
CA SER A 94 3.71 -12.64 15.02
C SER A 94 3.10 -11.40 14.36
N TYR A 95 2.98 -10.31 15.13
CA TYR A 95 2.53 -9.02 14.61
C TYR A 95 3.47 -8.52 13.50
N VAL A 96 4.77 -8.75 13.65
CA VAL A 96 5.78 -8.33 12.66
C VAL A 96 5.56 -9.05 11.34
N ASP A 97 5.44 -10.38 11.35
CA ASP A 97 5.20 -11.17 10.13
C ASP A 97 3.90 -10.74 9.46
N SER A 98 2.82 -10.63 10.24
CA SER A 98 1.51 -10.22 9.74
C SER A 98 1.52 -8.82 9.11
N PHE A 99 2.27 -7.89 9.70
CA PHE A 99 2.43 -6.54 9.15
C PHE A 99 3.24 -6.56 7.85
N VAL A 100 4.34 -7.31 7.81
CA VAL A 100 5.18 -7.42 6.61
C VAL A 100 4.41 -8.11 5.49
N PHE A 101 3.62 -9.14 5.78
CA PHE A 101 2.73 -9.77 4.78
C PHE A 101 1.67 -8.81 4.27
N LEU A 102 1.09 -7.96 5.13
CA LEU A 102 0.18 -6.90 4.69
C LEU A 102 0.90 -5.93 3.73
N ALA A 103 2.12 -5.49 4.07
CA ALA A 103 2.90 -4.59 3.23
C ALA A 103 3.28 -5.24 1.88
N ILE A 104 3.75 -6.50 1.88
CA ILE A 104 4.06 -7.27 0.67
C ILE A 104 2.80 -7.54 -0.16
N GLY A 105 1.65 -7.78 0.47
CA GLY A 105 0.36 -7.93 -0.20
C GLY A 105 -0.06 -6.65 -0.92
N CYS A 106 0.12 -5.49 -0.28
CA CYS A 106 -0.08 -4.18 -0.93
C CYS A 106 0.89 -3.96 -2.10
N ASP A 107 2.16 -4.29 -1.92
CA ASP A 107 3.19 -4.22 -2.98
C ASP A 107 2.88 -5.14 -4.18
N LEU A 108 2.36 -6.34 -3.92
CA LEU A 108 1.87 -7.26 -4.94
C LEU A 108 0.69 -6.65 -5.70
N ALA A 109 -0.29 -6.10 -4.98
CA ALA A 109 -1.45 -5.45 -5.59
C ALA A 109 -1.03 -4.28 -6.48
N ILE A 110 -0.09 -3.44 -6.02
CA ILE A 110 0.49 -2.34 -6.82
C ILE A 110 1.13 -2.89 -8.09
N THR A 111 1.97 -3.92 -7.97
CA THR A 111 2.66 -4.54 -9.11
C THR A 111 1.65 -5.10 -10.13
N LEU A 112 0.57 -5.73 -9.68
CA LEU A 112 -0.52 -6.22 -10.54
C LEU A 112 -1.23 -5.07 -11.26
N MET A 113 -1.54 -3.98 -10.55
CA MET A 113 -2.17 -2.78 -11.15
C MET A 113 -1.26 -2.14 -12.19
N LEU A 114 0.05 -2.06 -11.94
CA LEU A 114 1.04 -1.52 -12.88
C LEU A 114 1.31 -2.44 -14.08
N CYS A 115 1.05 -3.74 -13.96
CA CYS A 115 1.06 -4.67 -15.08
C CYS A 115 -0.20 -4.56 -15.97
N SER A 116 -1.28 -3.95 -15.48
CA SER A 116 -2.56 -3.90 -16.20
C SER A 116 -2.52 -3.15 -17.55
N PRO A 117 -1.76 -2.03 -17.74
CA PRO A 117 -1.68 -1.35 -19.02
C PRO A 117 -1.03 -2.20 -20.12
N ALA A 118 -0.06 -3.06 -19.77
CA ALA A 118 0.60 -3.94 -20.71
C ALA A 118 -0.38 -4.95 -21.36
N ARG A 119 -1.41 -5.38 -20.60
CA ARG A 119 -2.48 -6.25 -21.12
C ARG A 119 -3.35 -5.56 -22.18
N ARG A 120 -3.30 -4.23 -22.27
CA ARG A 120 -4.03 -3.39 -23.23
C ARG A 120 -3.11 -2.83 -24.33
N GLY A 121 -1.93 -3.43 -24.52
CA GLY A 121 -0.93 -2.99 -25.51
C GLY A 121 0.01 -1.89 -25.03
N GLY A 122 -0.03 -1.53 -23.74
CA GLY A 122 0.88 -0.55 -23.12
C GLY A 122 2.25 -1.13 -22.72
N SER A 123 3.06 -0.31 -22.05
CA SER A 123 4.42 -0.67 -21.59
C SER A 123 4.43 -1.25 -20.18
N LEU A 124 5.36 -2.19 -19.91
CA LEU A 124 5.67 -2.70 -18.56
C LEU A 124 6.69 -1.84 -17.80
N ALA A 125 7.14 -0.71 -18.36
CA ALA A 125 8.16 0.13 -17.75
C ALA A 125 7.81 0.53 -16.31
N GLY A 126 6.56 0.95 -16.04
CA GLY A 126 6.12 1.32 -14.69
C GLY A 126 6.21 0.16 -13.69
N ALA A 127 5.84 -1.06 -14.12
CA ALA A 127 5.98 -2.25 -13.27
C ALA A 127 7.46 -2.57 -13.00
N TRP A 128 8.33 -2.49 -14.00
CA TRP A 128 9.77 -2.68 -13.80
C TRP A 128 10.40 -1.63 -12.88
N TYR A 129 10.05 -0.35 -13.03
CA TYR A 129 10.50 0.71 -12.12
C TYR A 129 10.07 0.42 -10.68
N TRP A 130 8.85 -0.08 -10.47
CA TRP A 130 8.37 -0.46 -9.16
C TRP A 130 9.10 -1.68 -8.58
N VAL A 131 9.21 -2.76 -9.36
CA VAL A 131 9.86 -4.00 -8.94
C VAL A 131 11.32 -3.75 -8.58
N CYS A 132 12.06 -2.96 -9.36
CA CYS A 132 13.45 -2.62 -9.09
C CYS A 132 13.61 -1.51 -8.03
N GLY A 133 12.72 -0.53 -7.98
CA GLY A 133 12.85 0.63 -7.09
C GLY A 133 12.60 0.31 -5.61
N VAL A 134 11.60 -0.52 -5.31
CA VAL A 134 11.28 -0.91 -3.92
C VAL A 134 12.47 -1.52 -3.15
N PRO A 135 13.20 -2.54 -3.68
CA PRO A 135 14.33 -3.09 -2.95
C PRO A 135 15.50 -2.09 -2.78
N LEU A 136 15.66 -1.12 -3.69
CA LEU A 136 16.69 -0.07 -3.56
C LEU A 136 16.43 0.86 -2.37
N LEU A 137 15.17 1.06 -1.99
CA LEU A 137 14.80 1.78 -0.78
C LEU A 137 15.03 0.95 0.49
N GLY A 138 15.19 -0.38 0.36
CA GLY A 138 15.50 -1.29 1.45
C GLY A 138 14.31 -1.61 2.37
N VAL A 139 14.61 -2.12 3.56
CA VAL A 139 13.62 -2.62 4.54
C VAL A 139 12.61 -1.57 5.00
N VAL A 140 12.93 -0.28 4.85
CA VAL A 140 12.01 0.83 5.18
C VAL A 140 10.69 0.73 4.41
N THR A 141 10.73 0.16 3.20
CA THR A 141 9.53 0.01 2.35
C THR A 141 8.48 -0.93 2.91
N VAL A 142 8.90 -1.94 3.68
CA VAL A 142 8.03 -2.98 4.25
C VAL A 142 7.89 -2.87 5.76
N THR A 143 8.67 -1.99 6.40
CA THR A 143 8.55 -1.65 7.83
C THR A 143 7.79 -0.35 8.08
N ARG A 144 7.59 0.48 7.05
CA ARG A 144 6.63 1.59 7.08
C ARG A 144 5.29 1.15 6.51
N PHE A 145 4.23 1.68 7.09
CA PHE A 145 2.86 1.38 6.64
C PHE A 145 2.50 2.04 5.30
N ASP A 146 3.42 2.81 4.71
CA ASP A 146 3.22 3.60 3.49
C ASP A 146 2.79 2.78 2.26
N MET A 147 3.03 1.46 2.25
CA MET A 147 2.52 0.58 1.19
C MET A 147 1.00 0.61 1.04
N VAL A 148 0.26 0.73 2.15
CA VAL A 148 -1.21 0.80 2.13
C VAL A 148 -1.71 2.08 1.44
N PRO A 149 -1.34 3.30 1.87
CA PRO A 149 -1.76 4.51 1.17
C PRO A 149 -1.23 4.55 -0.27
N VAL A 150 -0.02 4.05 -0.57
CA VAL A 150 0.46 3.99 -1.96
C VAL A 150 -0.44 3.07 -2.80
N ALA A 151 -0.82 1.89 -2.30
CA ALA A 151 -1.71 0.98 -3.00
C ALA A 151 -3.07 1.61 -3.32
N LEU A 152 -3.66 2.33 -2.36
CA LEU A 152 -4.91 3.06 -2.58
C LEU A 152 -4.79 4.12 -3.67
N SER A 153 -3.62 4.74 -3.84
CA SER A 153 -3.40 5.69 -4.91
C SER A 153 -3.12 5.11 -6.26
N VAL A 154 -2.33 4.04 -6.33
CA VAL A 154 -2.18 3.31 -7.58
C VAL A 154 -3.55 2.79 -8.02
N ALA A 155 -4.38 2.31 -7.09
CA ALA A 155 -5.77 1.95 -7.38
C ALA A 155 -6.59 3.13 -7.94
N ALA A 156 -6.50 4.31 -7.30
CA ALA A 156 -7.21 5.52 -7.75
C ALA A 156 -6.80 5.95 -9.19
N LEU A 157 -5.56 5.68 -9.58
CA LEU A 157 -5.02 6.03 -10.90
C LEU A 157 -5.28 4.94 -11.95
N CYS A 158 -5.22 3.66 -11.57
CA CYS A 158 -5.21 2.55 -12.52
C CYS A 158 -6.57 1.84 -12.68
N LEU A 159 -7.40 1.80 -11.63
CA LEU A 159 -8.58 0.92 -11.62
C LEU A 159 -9.87 1.59 -12.10
N THR A 160 -9.94 2.92 -12.11
CA THR A 160 -11.18 3.61 -12.46
C THR A 160 -10.96 4.97 -13.13
N SER A 161 -11.75 5.21 -14.18
CA SER A 161 -11.88 6.53 -14.83
C SER A 161 -13.07 7.33 -14.29
N ARG A 162 -13.89 6.75 -13.39
CA ARG A 162 -15.08 7.38 -12.83
C ARG A 162 -14.68 8.27 -11.64
N GLY A 163 -14.98 9.56 -11.74
CA GLY A 163 -14.63 10.56 -10.71
C GLY A 163 -15.05 10.17 -9.29
N GLY A 164 -16.25 9.61 -9.09
CA GLY A 164 -16.72 9.20 -7.76
C GLY A 164 -15.91 8.05 -7.14
N ALA A 165 -15.67 6.96 -7.88
CA ALA A 165 -14.87 5.84 -7.39
C ALA A 165 -13.41 6.26 -7.16
N ARG A 166 -12.85 7.10 -8.03
CA ARG A 166 -11.52 7.69 -7.85
C ARG A 166 -11.46 8.56 -6.59
N GLY A 167 -12.47 9.39 -6.37
CA GLY A 167 -12.62 10.20 -5.17
C GLY A 167 -12.75 9.37 -3.89
N ALA A 168 -13.48 8.25 -3.92
CA ALA A 168 -13.59 7.34 -2.78
C ALA A 168 -12.22 6.73 -2.40
N LEU A 169 -11.44 6.29 -3.39
CA LEU A 169 -10.08 5.78 -3.16
C LEU A 169 -9.13 6.86 -2.62
N ILE A 170 -9.25 8.10 -3.12
CA ILE A 170 -8.48 9.24 -2.60
C ILE A 170 -8.91 9.55 -1.16
N GLY A 171 -10.19 9.50 -0.83
CA GLY A 171 -10.70 9.69 0.53
C GLY A 171 -10.24 8.60 1.49
N ALA A 172 -10.26 7.33 1.06
CA ALA A 172 -9.75 6.22 1.84
C ALA A 172 -8.24 6.38 2.10
N ARG A 173 -7.46 6.82 1.10
CA ARG A 173 -6.05 7.12 1.30
C ARG A 173 -5.85 8.28 2.28
N ALA A 174 -6.59 9.38 2.12
CA ALA A 174 -6.51 10.56 2.97
C ALA A 174 -6.87 10.24 4.43
N ALA A 175 -7.81 9.31 4.64
CA ALA A 175 -8.15 8.78 5.96
C ALA A 175 -7.01 7.96 6.60
N VAL A 176 -6.07 7.43 5.81
CA VAL A 176 -4.90 6.70 6.31
C VAL A 176 -3.70 7.64 6.48
N LYS A 177 -3.48 8.57 5.54
CA LYS A 177 -2.38 9.54 5.56
C LYS A 177 -2.79 10.77 4.77
N VAL A 178 -2.62 11.98 5.33
CA VAL A 178 -3.27 13.21 4.82
C VAL A 178 -2.69 13.75 3.51
N TRP A 179 -1.35 13.78 3.37
CA TRP A 179 -0.64 14.42 2.24
C TRP A 179 -1.08 14.04 0.80
N PRO A 180 -1.63 12.85 0.52
CA PRO A 180 -2.08 12.44 -0.81
C PRO A 180 -3.41 13.04 -1.27
N VAL A 181 -4.08 13.85 -0.46
CA VAL A 181 -5.26 14.64 -0.90
C VAL A 181 -4.95 15.48 -2.16
N THR A 182 -3.67 15.78 -2.38
CA THR A 182 -3.11 16.40 -3.59
C THR A 182 -3.47 15.65 -4.87
N LEU A 183 -3.78 14.36 -4.83
CA LEU A 183 -4.22 13.61 -6.01
C LEU A 183 -5.55 14.07 -6.58
N LEU A 184 -6.36 14.80 -5.80
CA LEU A 184 -7.55 15.45 -6.32
C LEU A 184 -7.18 16.44 -7.42
N ALA A 185 -6.04 17.14 -7.31
CA ALA A 185 -5.57 18.12 -8.30
C ALA A 185 -5.34 17.50 -9.69
N GLY A 186 -5.08 16.19 -9.75
CA GLY A 186 -4.91 15.44 -11.01
C GLY A 186 -6.21 14.87 -11.60
N MET A 187 -7.39 15.30 -11.13
CA MET A 187 -8.68 14.89 -11.68
C MET A 187 -9.01 15.65 -12.97
N ALA A 188 -9.64 14.95 -13.93
CA ALA A 188 -10.05 15.56 -15.19
C ALA A 188 -11.14 16.64 -14.98
N PRO A 189 -11.16 17.68 -15.83
CA PRO A 189 -12.25 18.66 -15.85
C PRO A 189 -13.62 17.97 -15.92
N GLY A 190 -14.56 18.40 -15.06
CA GLY A 190 -15.91 17.80 -14.95
C GLY A 190 -16.03 16.61 -13.98
N GLN A 191 -14.93 16.01 -13.52
CA GLN A 191 -14.97 14.94 -12.52
C GLN A 191 -14.84 15.45 -11.08
N TRP A 192 -14.36 16.68 -10.92
CA TRP A 192 -13.99 17.30 -9.65
C TRP A 192 -15.08 17.24 -8.59
N ARG A 193 -16.32 17.64 -8.92
CA ARG A 193 -17.45 17.67 -7.97
C ARG A 193 -17.77 16.27 -7.40
N ARG A 194 -17.82 15.26 -8.27
CA ARG A 194 -18.11 13.87 -7.86
C ARG A 194 -16.95 13.27 -7.06
N GLY A 195 -15.71 13.58 -7.46
CA GLY A 195 -14.52 13.16 -6.75
C GLY A 195 -14.45 13.75 -5.34
N LEU A 196 -14.61 15.07 -5.21
CA LEU A 196 -14.67 15.75 -3.92
C LEU A 196 -15.78 15.21 -3.02
N ALA A 197 -17.00 15.07 -3.55
CA ALA A 197 -18.13 14.55 -2.78
C ALA A 197 -17.83 13.13 -2.25
N ALA A 198 -17.32 12.23 -3.09
CA ALA A 198 -16.97 10.88 -2.67
C ALA A 198 -15.82 10.86 -1.65
N THR A 199 -14.80 11.70 -1.84
CA THR A 199 -13.71 11.87 -0.85
C THR A 199 -14.25 12.35 0.49
N ALA A 200 -15.10 13.38 0.49
CA ALA A 200 -15.71 13.93 1.70
C ALA A 200 -16.61 12.90 2.40
N VAL A 201 -17.41 12.12 1.64
CA VAL A 201 -18.24 11.05 2.20
C VAL A 201 -17.40 9.99 2.88
N VAL A 202 -16.29 9.53 2.26
CA VAL A 202 -15.41 8.54 2.89
C VAL A 202 -14.76 9.08 4.15
N LEU A 203 -14.26 10.33 4.11
CA LEU A 203 -13.67 10.96 5.29
C LEU A 203 -14.70 11.13 6.42
N ALA A 204 -15.91 11.59 6.10
CA ALA A 204 -17.00 11.73 7.06
C ALA A 204 -17.40 10.38 7.66
N ALA A 205 -17.52 9.33 6.84
CA ALA A 205 -17.82 7.98 7.30
C ALA A 205 -16.74 7.47 8.25
N VAL A 206 -15.46 7.72 7.97
CA VAL A 206 -14.35 7.37 8.87
C VAL A 206 -14.46 8.16 10.19
N CYS A 207 -14.73 9.46 10.15
CA CYS A 207 -14.92 10.26 11.37
C CYS A 207 -16.11 9.79 12.22
N VAL A 208 -17.20 9.32 11.59
CA VAL A 208 -18.37 8.77 12.30
C VAL A 208 -18.07 7.39 12.90
N THR A 209 -17.33 6.55 12.17
CA THR A 209 -16.98 5.19 12.61
C THR A 209 -15.95 5.21 13.74
N PHE A 210 -15.04 6.17 13.69
CA PHE A 210 -14.04 6.44 14.72
C PHE A 210 -14.36 7.79 15.35
N PRO A 211 -15.43 7.88 16.17
CA PRO A 211 -15.72 9.12 16.87
C PRO A 211 -14.48 9.47 17.66
N SER A 212 -13.95 10.66 17.39
CA SER A 212 -12.80 11.15 18.12
C SER A 212 -13.20 11.12 19.59
N ALA A 213 -12.46 10.41 20.43
CA ALA A 213 -12.52 10.60 21.87
C ALA A 213 -11.91 11.97 22.21
N THR A 214 -12.50 13.02 21.66
CA THR A 214 -12.20 14.41 21.95
C THR A 214 -13.24 14.85 22.98
N ALA A 215 -12.75 15.06 24.20
CA ALA A 215 -13.42 15.51 25.42
C ALA A 215 -14.10 14.41 26.27
N GLY A 216 -13.50 14.10 27.43
CA GLY A 216 -14.13 13.29 28.47
C GLY A 216 -13.22 12.76 29.59
N SER A 217 -12.86 13.65 30.53
CA SER A 217 -12.51 13.40 31.95
C SER A 217 -11.38 12.42 32.34
N SER A 218 -10.31 13.00 32.91
CA SER A 218 -9.56 12.52 34.08
C SER A 218 -9.74 11.05 34.52
N SER A 219 -8.82 10.18 34.12
CA SER A 219 -8.29 9.20 35.07
C SER A 219 -6.82 8.94 34.76
N THR A 220 -5.97 9.42 35.67
CA THR A 220 -4.55 9.12 35.75
C THR A 220 -4.37 7.63 36.03
N ARG A 221 -4.32 6.83 34.97
CA ARG A 221 -3.70 5.51 35.04
C ARG A 221 -2.85 5.28 33.80
N THR A 222 -1.77 6.06 33.69
CA THR A 222 -0.63 5.70 32.83
C THR A 222 -0.21 4.27 33.17
N PRO A 223 -0.26 3.32 32.22
CA PRO A 223 0.26 1.97 32.45
C PRO A 223 1.74 2.06 32.82
N ALA A 224 2.14 1.40 33.91
CA ALA A 224 3.51 1.39 34.42
C ALA A 224 4.56 0.96 33.37
N ALA A 225 4.13 0.29 32.29
CA ALA A 225 4.94 -0.09 31.13
C ALA A 225 5.66 1.08 30.44
N TRP A 226 5.17 2.31 30.57
CA TRP A 226 5.81 3.49 29.98
C TRP A 226 7.05 3.99 30.75
N ARG A 227 7.20 3.64 32.03
CA ARG A 227 8.25 4.19 32.90
C ARG A 227 9.52 3.33 32.96
N SER A 228 9.45 2.03 32.66
CA SER A 228 10.54 1.08 32.94
C SER A 228 11.65 1.00 31.88
N ASN A 229 11.46 1.56 30.68
CA ASN A 229 12.45 1.40 29.59
C ASN A 229 13.34 2.63 29.33
N ARG A 230 13.19 3.73 30.08
CA ARG A 230 14.05 4.93 29.92
C ARG A 230 15.25 4.99 30.87
N SER A 231 15.33 4.12 31.87
CA SER A 231 16.30 4.25 32.97
C SER A 231 17.43 3.21 32.99
N ARG A 232 17.60 2.39 31.94
CA ARG A 232 18.79 1.52 31.85
C ARG A 232 19.89 2.24 31.05
N PRO A 233 20.93 2.78 31.71
CA PRO A 233 22.14 3.18 30.98
C PRO A 233 22.72 1.94 30.30
N ARG A 234 22.99 2.05 29.00
CA ARG A 234 23.82 1.07 28.27
C ARG A 234 25.19 1.09 28.94
N ARG A 235 25.52 0.04 29.70
CA ARG A 235 26.90 -0.19 30.10
C ARG A 235 27.64 -0.74 28.89
N SER A 236 28.73 -0.05 28.57
CA SER A 236 29.80 -0.42 27.64
C SER A 236 30.40 -1.78 27.97
#